data_AF-A0A1H9I4I5-F1
#
_entry.id   AF-A0A1H9I4I5-F1
#
_cell.length_a   1.000
_cell.length_b   1.000
_cell.length_c   1.000
_cell.angle_alpha   90.00
_cell.angle_beta   90.00
_cell.angle_gamma   90.00
#
_symmetry.space_group_name_H-M   'P 1'
#
loop_
_entity.id
_entity.type
_entity.pdbx_description
1 polymer ?
#
loop_
_entity_poly.entity_id
_entity_poly.type
_entity_poly.pdbx_seq_one_letter_code
_entity_poly.pdbx_strand_id
1 'polypeptide(L)'
;MTKRRYQAGPFLDSYGLGFAFPGGNGPRGRHRTIAAVSWDGSSRDAQFVNGAGLAVPCEPLDGLPAVLARASRREYGVVVGDGLFAKSAAMLKAWEGAGLLRKWVTYHFDLGEFCLYFDDSAAWDTYEQRELDELDRHYRRQIAGLEEYCKSNPSWSSTQAAEIERLEQERRQALSHDRRRLADQRQMGIEQDRQLAAWLRGELPEPPLLRLAGSA
;
A
#
# COMPACT_ATOMS: atom_id res chain seq x y z
N MET A 1 14.69 -15.42 -16.52
CA MET A 1 14.30 -15.65 -15.11
C MET A 1 14.54 -14.38 -14.32
N THR A 2 13.58 -13.48 -14.30
CA THR A 2 13.66 -12.17 -13.63
C THR A 2 13.43 -12.39 -12.14
N LYS A 3 14.49 -12.21 -11.34
CA LYS A 3 14.45 -12.31 -9.88
C LYS A 3 13.38 -11.36 -9.32
N ARG A 4 12.39 -11.92 -8.62
CA ARG A 4 11.46 -11.15 -7.78
C ARG A 4 12.28 -10.26 -6.85
N ARG A 5 12.23 -8.95 -7.02
CA ARG A 5 12.71 -8.01 -6.00
C ARG A 5 11.67 -7.99 -4.87
N TYR A 6 11.68 -9.03 -4.03
CA TYR A 6 11.24 -8.83 -2.65
C TYR A 6 12.17 -7.77 -2.09
N GLN A 7 11.65 -6.57 -1.81
CA GLN A 7 12.35 -5.64 -0.97
C GLN A 7 12.55 -6.38 0.36
N ALA A 8 13.79 -6.53 0.82
CA ALA A 8 14.10 -7.16 2.10
C ALA A 8 13.51 -6.28 3.21
N GLY A 9 12.22 -6.49 3.51
CA GLY A 9 11.55 -5.88 4.64
C GLY A 9 12.21 -6.37 5.94
N PRO A 10 11.97 -5.72 7.07
CA PRO A 10 12.46 -6.18 8.37
C PRO A 10 11.71 -7.44 8.89
N PHE A 11 10.95 -8.10 8.02
CA PHE A 11 10.23 -9.33 8.31
C PHE A 11 10.17 -10.22 7.06
N LEU A 12 9.92 -11.50 7.31
CA LEU A 12 9.58 -12.49 6.29
C LEU A 12 8.05 -12.61 6.24
N ASP A 13 7.48 -12.37 5.06
CA ASP A 13 6.09 -12.71 4.75
C ASP A 13 6.03 -14.18 4.37
N SER A 14 5.77 -15.05 5.36
CA SER A 14 5.86 -16.50 5.22
C SER A 14 4.88 -17.07 4.17
N TYR A 15 3.82 -16.33 3.85
CA TYR A 15 2.80 -16.72 2.87
C TYR A 15 2.89 -15.94 1.55
N GLY A 16 3.79 -14.96 1.45
CA GLY A 16 3.96 -14.13 0.25
C GLY A 16 2.71 -13.33 -0.13
N LEU A 17 1.91 -12.90 0.85
CA LEU A 17 0.64 -12.19 0.66
C LEU A 17 0.82 -10.70 0.37
N GLY A 18 2.05 -10.21 0.38
CA GLY A 18 2.42 -8.85 0.03
C GLY A 18 2.29 -7.87 1.19
N PHE A 19 2.56 -8.31 2.42
CA PHE A 19 2.61 -7.39 3.56
C PHE A 19 3.76 -6.38 3.40
N ALA A 20 3.53 -5.13 3.79
CA ALA A 20 4.52 -4.06 3.66
C ALA A 20 4.38 -3.00 4.76
N PHE A 21 5.51 -2.40 5.16
CA PHE A 21 5.50 -1.19 5.99
C PHE A 21 4.92 0.01 5.22
N PRO A 22 4.37 1.02 5.93
CA PRO A 22 3.93 2.26 5.32
C PRO A 22 5.12 3.05 4.77
N GLY A 23 4.89 3.89 3.77
CA GLY A 23 5.92 4.79 3.22
C GLY A 23 6.26 4.63 1.73
N GLY A 24 5.49 3.89 0.94
CA GLY A 24 5.58 3.95 -0.52
C GLY A 24 4.42 4.72 -1.12
N ASN A 25 4.66 5.37 -2.26
CA ASN A 25 3.66 6.16 -2.96
C ASN A 25 2.54 5.28 -3.52
N GLY A 26 1.30 5.74 -3.37
CA GLY A 26 0.12 5.18 -4.02
C GLY A 26 -0.77 4.35 -3.09
N PRO A 27 -1.91 3.89 -3.62
CA PRO A 27 -2.92 3.19 -2.84
C PRO A 27 -2.45 1.81 -2.39
N ARG A 28 -2.90 1.39 -1.21
CA ARG A 28 -2.56 0.13 -0.57
C ARG A 28 -3.78 -0.58 -0.02
N GLY A 29 -3.63 -1.88 0.20
CA GLY A 29 -4.58 -2.64 1.01
C GLY A 29 -4.38 -2.32 2.49
N ARG A 30 -5.48 -2.05 3.20
CA ARG A 30 -5.48 -1.89 4.66
C ARG A 30 -4.99 -3.16 5.33
N HIS A 31 -5.40 -4.31 4.80
CA HIS A 31 -5.03 -5.60 5.37
C HIS A 31 -3.60 -6.04 5.03
N ARG A 32 -2.94 -5.39 4.05
CA ARG A 32 -1.53 -5.62 3.68
C ARG A 32 -0.54 -4.64 4.30
N THR A 33 -1.01 -3.53 4.84
CA THR A 33 -0.13 -2.50 5.38
C THR A 33 0.12 -2.75 6.86
N ILE A 34 1.37 -2.96 7.27
CA ILE A 34 1.74 -3.08 8.69
C ILE A 34 1.60 -1.72 9.36
N ALA A 35 0.78 -1.63 10.40
CA ALA A 35 0.53 -0.40 11.16
C ALA A 35 1.09 -0.47 12.58
N ALA A 36 1.30 -1.67 13.12
CA ALA A 36 1.95 -1.84 14.41
C ALA A 36 2.75 -3.14 14.49
N VAL A 37 3.73 -3.16 15.41
CA VAL A 37 4.50 -4.35 15.76
C VAL A 37 4.65 -4.40 17.29
N SER A 38 4.14 -5.46 17.91
CA SER A 38 4.45 -5.79 19.31
C SER A 38 5.74 -6.60 19.34
N TRP A 39 6.73 -6.19 20.12
CA TRP A 39 8.08 -6.78 20.09
C TRP A 39 8.64 -7.04 21.49
N ASP A 40 9.16 -8.25 21.72
CA ASP A 40 10.03 -8.59 22.84
C ASP A 40 11.47 -8.79 22.33
N GLY A 41 12.32 -7.80 22.58
CA GLY A 41 13.72 -7.84 22.13
C GLY A 41 14.59 -8.90 22.80
N SER A 42 14.15 -9.47 23.93
CA SER A 42 14.91 -10.50 24.65
C SER A 42 14.70 -11.90 24.05
N SER A 43 13.45 -12.22 23.71
CA SER A 43 13.09 -13.50 23.08
C SER A 43 13.13 -13.43 21.55
N ARG A 44 13.27 -12.23 20.99
CA ARG A 44 13.14 -11.94 19.56
C ARG A 44 11.78 -12.32 18.99
N ASP A 45 10.72 -12.29 19.82
CA ASP A 45 9.35 -12.59 19.42
C ASP A 45 8.61 -11.31 19.00
N ALA A 46 7.80 -11.41 17.94
CA ALA A 46 7.07 -10.30 17.35
C ALA A 46 5.63 -10.69 17.02
N GLN A 47 4.70 -9.75 17.22
CA GLN A 47 3.37 -9.79 16.63
C GLN A 47 3.19 -8.59 15.71
N PHE A 48 3.15 -8.85 14.40
CA PHE A 48 2.90 -7.85 13.38
C PHE A 48 1.39 -7.64 13.23
N VAL A 49 0.97 -6.39 13.06
CA VAL A 49 -0.44 -6.01 12.98
C VAL A 49 -0.66 -5.09 11.80
N ASN A 50 -1.68 -5.39 11.00
CA ASN A 50 -2.02 -4.59 9.82
C ASN A 50 -2.84 -3.33 10.17
N GLY A 51 -3.13 -2.50 9.18
CA GLY A 51 -3.90 -1.26 9.30
C GLY A 51 -5.37 -1.44 9.71
N ALA A 52 -5.85 -2.69 9.78
CA ALA A 52 -7.17 -3.03 10.32
C ALA A 52 -7.12 -3.59 11.74
N GLY A 53 -5.93 -3.67 12.37
CA GLY A 53 -5.78 -4.22 13.71
C GLY A 53 -5.70 -5.75 13.75
N LEU A 54 -5.57 -6.44 12.62
CA LEU A 54 -5.43 -7.90 12.60
C LEU A 54 -3.96 -8.30 12.69
N ALA A 55 -3.66 -9.29 13.53
CA ALA A 55 -2.37 -9.94 13.56
C ALA A 55 -2.10 -10.68 12.25
N VAL A 56 -0.87 -10.56 11.74
CA VAL A 56 -0.46 -11.14 10.46
C VAL A 56 0.70 -12.13 10.65
N PRO A 57 0.78 -13.19 9.83
CA PRO A 57 1.78 -14.24 9.96
C PRO A 57 3.12 -13.83 9.34
N CYS A 58 3.73 -12.77 9.87
CA CYS A 58 5.06 -12.33 9.49
C CYS A 58 6.06 -12.72 10.58
N GLU A 59 7.27 -13.10 10.16
CA GLU A 59 8.35 -13.44 11.08
C GLU A 59 9.38 -12.31 11.14
N PRO A 60 9.88 -11.92 12.33
CA PRO A 60 10.86 -10.85 12.46
C PRO A 60 12.21 -11.24 11.86
N LEU A 61 12.84 -10.31 11.12
CA LEU A 61 14.22 -10.47 10.67
C LEU A 61 15.18 -9.61 11.52
N ASP A 62 16.48 -9.87 11.41
CA ASP A 62 17.53 -9.16 12.17
C ASP A 62 17.46 -7.62 12.04
N GLY A 63 16.92 -7.11 10.93
CA GLY A 63 16.79 -5.67 10.67
C GLY A 63 15.62 -4.99 11.39
N LEU A 64 14.73 -5.73 12.07
CA LEU A 64 13.53 -5.16 12.70
C LEU A 64 13.79 -4.02 13.69
N PRO A 65 14.76 -4.11 14.62
CA PRO A 65 15.02 -3.04 15.58
C PRO A 65 15.30 -1.67 14.93
N ALA A 66 15.98 -1.65 13.78
CA ALA A 66 16.28 -0.41 13.06
C ALA A 66 15.02 0.25 12.49
N VAL A 67 14.00 -0.53 12.12
CA VAL A 67 12.71 -0.03 11.65
C VAL A 67 11.85 0.42 12.81
N LEU A 68 11.80 -0.33 13.91
CA LEU A 68 11.06 0.03 15.13
C LEU A 68 11.49 1.39 15.71
N ALA A 69 12.75 1.79 15.52
CA ALA A 69 13.24 3.10 15.92
C ALA A 69 12.48 4.27 15.28
N ARG A 70 11.85 4.05 14.11
CA ARG A 70 11.08 5.05 13.33
C ARG A 70 9.59 5.10 13.70
N ALA A 71 9.16 4.30 14.67
CA ALA A 71 7.77 4.30 15.14
C ALA A 71 7.36 5.68 15.67
N SER A 72 6.14 6.11 15.36
CA SER A 72 5.58 7.40 15.79
C SER A 72 5.08 7.36 17.23
N ARG A 73 4.69 6.18 17.71
CA ARG A 73 4.23 5.95 19.09
C ARG A 73 4.69 4.60 19.61
N ARG A 74 4.90 4.51 20.94
CA ARG A 74 5.31 3.30 21.64
C ARG A 74 4.45 3.07 22.88
N GLU A 75 4.10 1.81 23.13
CA GLU A 75 3.36 1.38 24.31
C GLU A 75 4.08 0.22 24.99
N TYR A 76 4.38 0.38 26.28
CA TYR A 76 5.11 -0.62 27.05
C TYR A 76 4.15 -1.56 27.77
N GLY A 77 4.48 -2.85 27.82
CA GLY A 77 3.64 -3.83 28.50
C GLY A 77 2.43 -4.30 27.69
N VAL A 78 2.34 -3.91 26.41
CA VAL A 78 1.16 -4.12 25.57
C VAL A 78 1.52 -4.97 24.36
N VAL A 79 0.63 -5.92 24.04
CA VAL A 79 0.59 -6.65 22.77
C VAL A 79 -0.77 -6.41 22.15
N VAL A 80 -0.81 -5.90 20.92
CA VAL A 80 -2.04 -5.57 20.19
C VAL A 80 -2.26 -6.49 19.01
N GLY A 81 -3.50 -6.61 18.57
CA GLY A 81 -3.89 -7.30 17.33
C GLY A 81 -4.88 -8.43 17.58
N ASP A 82 -5.79 -8.64 16.62
CA ASP A 82 -6.85 -9.65 16.67
C ASP A 82 -6.75 -10.65 15.50
N GLY A 83 -7.61 -11.67 15.50
CA GLY A 83 -7.73 -12.64 14.41
C GLY A 83 -6.96 -13.93 14.63
N LEU A 84 -6.85 -14.73 13.57
CA LEU A 84 -6.34 -16.10 13.59
C LEU A 84 -4.90 -16.21 14.13
N PHE A 85 -4.09 -15.19 13.89
CA PHE A 85 -2.65 -15.18 14.23
C PHE A 85 -2.33 -14.40 15.50
N ALA A 86 -3.34 -13.86 16.18
CA ALA A 86 -3.13 -13.09 17.40
C ALA A 86 -2.78 -14.02 18.58
N LYS A 87 -1.90 -13.55 19.47
CA LYS A 87 -1.71 -14.19 20.79
C LYS A 87 -3.04 -14.22 21.53
N SER A 88 -3.43 -15.41 22.01
CA SER A 88 -4.73 -15.60 22.64
C SER A 88 -4.88 -14.81 23.94
N ALA A 89 -6.11 -14.37 24.26
CA ALA A 89 -6.39 -13.64 25.50
C ALA A 89 -5.98 -14.44 26.76
N ALA A 90 -6.09 -15.77 26.73
CA ALA A 90 -5.64 -16.62 27.82
C ALA A 90 -4.11 -16.57 28.00
N MET A 91 -3.35 -16.57 26.89
CA MET A 91 -1.90 -16.43 26.91
C MET A 91 -1.49 -15.04 27.44
N LEU A 92 -2.13 -13.97 26.95
CA LEU A 92 -1.82 -12.61 27.38
C LEU A 92 -2.10 -12.41 28.88
N LYS A 93 -3.23 -12.93 29.40
CA LYS A 93 -3.53 -12.92 30.85
C LYS A 93 -2.49 -13.69 31.67
N ALA A 94 -2.05 -14.86 31.19
CA ALA A 94 -1.02 -15.63 31.86
C ALA A 94 0.32 -14.87 31.89
N TRP A 95 0.68 -14.20 30.79
CA TRP A 95 1.88 -13.38 30.70
C TRP A 95 1.83 -12.13 31.58
N GLU A 96 0.65 -11.53 31.70
CA GLU A 96 0.42 -10.42 32.63
C GLU A 96 0.66 -10.88 34.08
N GLY A 97 0.01 -11.97 34.51
CA GLY A 97 0.17 -12.52 35.86
C GLY A 97 1.61 -12.97 36.17
N ALA A 98 2.34 -13.43 35.17
CA ALA A 98 3.76 -13.80 35.29
C ALA A 98 4.73 -12.60 35.16
N GLY A 99 4.24 -11.39 34.92
CA GLY A 99 5.07 -10.20 34.70
C GLY A 99 5.96 -10.30 33.45
N LEU A 100 5.57 -11.11 32.45
CA LEU A 100 6.29 -11.25 31.18
C LEU A 100 5.94 -10.15 30.19
N LEU A 101 4.71 -9.60 30.26
CA LEU A 101 4.27 -8.51 29.39
C LEU A 101 5.18 -7.28 29.48
N ARG A 102 5.78 -6.98 30.63
CA ARG A 102 6.67 -5.81 30.81
C ARG A 102 7.86 -5.74 29.84
N LYS A 103 8.22 -6.86 29.20
CA LYS A 103 9.30 -6.93 28.19
C LYS A 103 8.83 -6.54 26.79
N TRP A 104 7.52 -6.53 26.56
CA TRP A 104 6.90 -6.23 25.28
C TRP A 104 6.73 -4.73 25.10
N VAL A 105 6.99 -4.26 23.89
CA VAL A 105 6.70 -2.90 23.46
C VAL A 105 5.96 -2.95 22.13
N THR A 106 4.80 -2.32 22.07
CA THR A 106 4.07 -2.10 20.81
C THR A 106 4.53 -0.80 20.17
N TYR A 107 5.01 -0.90 18.94
CA TYR A 107 5.46 0.20 18.10
C TYR A 107 4.40 0.48 17.03
N HIS A 108 3.89 1.69 16.97
CA HIS A 108 2.93 2.12 15.96
C HIS A 108 3.64 2.94 14.88
N PHE A 109 3.21 2.75 13.64
CA PHE A 109 3.77 3.41 12.48
C PHE A 109 2.72 4.34 11.87
N ASP A 110 3.11 5.58 11.62
CA ASP A 110 2.26 6.47 10.84
C ASP A 110 2.20 5.95 9.41
N LEU A 111 0.98 5.88 8.89
CA LEU A 111 0.74 5.51 7.51
C LEU A 111 1.29 6.59 6.54
N GLY A 112 1.60 7.78 7.06
CA GLY A 112 1.99 8.94 6.29
C GLY A 112 0.82 9.52 5.50
N GLU A 113 0.96 10.76 5.04
CA GLU A 113 -0.09 11.44 4.24
C GLU A 113 -0.35 10.78 2.87
N PHE A 114 0.51 9.84 2.46
CA PHE A 114 0.48 9.23 1.13
C PHE A 114 0.06 7.75 1.10
N CYS A 115 -0.20 7.11 2.25
CA CYS A 115 -0.83 5.79 2.24
C CYS A 115 -2.35 5.96 2.20
N LEU A 116 -2.89 5.75 1.01
CA LEU A 116 -4.33 5.73 0.76
C LEU A 116 -4.78 4.27 0.79
N TYR A 117 -5.94 3.98 1.34
CA TYR A 117 -6.51 2.64 1.25
C TYR A 117 -7.47 2.51 0.07
N PHE A 118 -7.50 1.34 -0.56
CA PHE A 118 -8.46 1.08 -1.65
C PHE A 118 -9.93 1.24 -1.21
N ASP A 119 -10.19 1.00 0.08
CA ASP A 119 -11.51 1.10 0.71
C ASP A 119 -11.88 2.53 1.16
N ASP A 120 -10.92 3.46 1.14
CA ASP A 120 -11.15 4.86 1.48
C ASP A 120 -11.49 5.65 0.21
N SER A 121 -12.79 5.92 0.01
CA SER A 121 -13.27 6.63 -1.18
C SER A 121 -12.70 8.02 -1.32
N ALA A 122 -12.62 8.80 -0.23
CA ALA A 122 -12.15 10.19 -0.33
C ALA A 122 -10.66 10.26 -0.70
N ALA A 123 -9.88 9.38 -0.08
CA ALA A 123 -8.47 9.18 -0.38
C ALA A 123 -8.27 8.72 -1.83
N TRP A 124 -9.06 7.75 -2.29
CA TRP A 124 -9.00 7.23 -3.65
C TRP A 124 -9.36 8.30 -4.69
N ASP A 125 -10.45 9.02 -4.50
CA ASP A 125 -10.92 10.05 -5.44
C ASP A 125 -9.86 11.15 -5.60
N THR A 126 -9.20 11.54 -4.50
CA THR A 126 -8.07 12.48 -4.52
C THR A 126 -6.89 11.95 -5.34
N TYR A 127 -6.56 10.67 -5.20
CA TYR A 127 -5.49 10.03 -5.97
C TYR A 127 -5.83 9.92 -7.44
N GLU A 128 -7.02 9.42 -7.77
CA GLU A 128 -7.50 9.31 -9.14
C GLU A 128 -7.47 10.68 -9.83
N GLN A 129 -7.98 11.72 -9.16
CA GLN A 129 -7.93 13.07 -9.69
C GLN A 129 -6.50 13.53 -9.94
N ARG A 130 -5.58 13.30 -9.00
CA ARG A 130 -4.17 13.70 -9.17
C ARG A 130 -3.51 13.02 -10.37
N GLU A 131 -3.69 11.73 -10.53
CA GLU A 131 -3.12 10.97 -11.66
C GLU A 131 -3.70 11.43 -13.00
N LEU A 132 -5.02 11.64 -13.07
CA LEU A 132 -5.69 12.13 -14.27
C LEU A 132 -5.30 13.59 -14.59
N ASP A 133 -5.16 14.46 -13.59
CA ASP A 133 -4.73 15.85 -13.76
C ASP A 133 -3.27 15.96 -14.21
N GLU A 134 -2.40 15.05 -13.77
CA GLU A 134 -1.03 14.98 -14.26
C GLU A 134 -0.96 14.57 -15.74
N LEU A 135 -1.72 13.55 -16.13
CA LEU A 135 -1.85 13.12 -17.52
C LEU A 135 -2.45 14.23 -18.39
N ASP A 136 -3.50 14.89 -17.92
CA ASP A 136 -4.14 16.01 -18.61
C ASP A 136 -3.16 17.17 -18.84
N ARG A 137 -2.42 17.56 -17.79
CA ARG A 137 -1.37 18.59 -17.88
C ARG A 137 -0.24 18.21 -18.81
N HIS A 138 0.08 16.92 -18.96
CA HIS A 138 1.09 16.45 -19.90
C HIS A 138 0.66 16.75 -21.35
N TYR A 139 -0.54 16.34 -21.75
CA TYR A 139 -1.06 16.60 -23.09
C TYR A 139 -1.26 18.09 -23.37
N ARG A 140 -1.82 18.86 -22.42
CA ARG A 140 -1.96 20.31 -22.58
C ARG A 140 -0.63 21.01 -22.83
N ARG A 141 0.44 20.57 -22.16
CA ARG A 141 1.79 21.11 -22.39
C ARG A 141 2.32 20.78 -23.79
N GLN A 142 2.05 19.58 -24.31
CA GLN A 142 2.44 19.23 -25.68
C GLN A 142 1.69 20.09 -26.71
N ILE A 143 0.37 20.25 -26.55
CA ILE A 143 -0.46 21.06 -27.45
C ILE A 143 0.03 22.52 -27.44
N ALA A 144 0.20 23.13 -26.27
CA ALA A 144 0.70 24.49 -26.15
C ALA A 144 2.11 24.65 -26.75
N GLY A 145 2.99 23.66 -26.55
CA GLY A 145 4.33 23.65 -27.14
C GLY A 145 4.31 23.59 -28.67
N LEU A 146 3.40 22.80 -29.24
CA LEU A 146 3.19 22.72 -30.69
C LEU A 146 2.65 24.04 -31.24
N GLU A 147 1.67 24.65 -30.58
CA GLU A 147 1.13 25.96 -30.97
C GLU A 147 2.23 27.03 -31.01
N GLU A 148 3.09 27.05 -29.99
CA GLU A 148 4.21 28.00 -29.92
C GLU A 148 5.28 27.73 -30.98
N TYR A 149 5.57 26.46 -31.25
CA TYR A 149 6.50 26.06 -32.31
C TYR A 149 6.01 26.50 -33.69
N CYS A 150 4.73 26.34 -33.99
CA CYS A 150 4.13 26.75 -35.26
C CYS A 150 4.10 28.28 -35.45
N LYS A 151 3.91 29.07 -34.37
CA LYS A 151 4.06 30.54 -34.44
C LYS A 151 5.47 30.95 -34.86
N SER A 152 6.48 30.23 -34.37
CA SER A 152 7.89 30.48 -34.69
C SER A 152 8.32 29.90 -36.05
N ASN A 153 7.55 28.95 -36.61
CA ASN A 153 7.85 28.26 -37.86
C ASN A 153 6.61 28.23 -38.79
N PRO A 154 6.31 29.31 -39.53
CA PRO A 154 5.09 29.44 -40.32
C PRO A 154 4.90 28.38 -41.40
N SER A 155 5.99 27.76 -41.89
CA SER A 155 5.96 26.66 -42.85
C SER A 155 5.26 25.40 -42.33
N TRP A 156 5.13 25.27 -41.00
CA TRP A 156 4.42 24.18 -40.32
C TRP A 156 2.97 24.52 -39.95
N SER A 157 2.50 25.73 -40.25
CA SER A 157 1.14 26.17 -39.87
C SER A 157 0.04 25.38 -40.59
N SER A 158 0.30 24.89 -41.80
CA SER A 158 -0.67 24.11 -42.60
C SER A 158 -0.99 22.74 -42.00
N THR A 159 -0.11 22.18 -41.15
CA THR A 159 -0.31 20.87 -40.49
C THR A 159 -0.71 21.02 -39.02
N GLN A 160 -0.63 22.23 -38.46
CA GLN A 160 -0.87 22.51 -37.04
C GLN A 160 -2.24 22.04 -36.56
N ALA A 161 -3.31 22.37 -37.29
CA ALA A 161 -4.67 22.03 -36.87
C ALA A 161 -4.90 20.51 -36.78
N ALA A 162 -4.41 19.75 -37.76
CA ALA A 162 -4.52 18.30 -37.79
C ALA A 162 -3.73 17.64 -36.66
N GLU A 163 -2.54 18.16 -36.35
CA GLU A 163 -1.69 17.63 -35.29
C GLU A 163 -2.24 17.95 -33.89
N ILE A 164 -2.80 19.15 -33.68
CA ILE A 164 -3.52 19.48 -32.43
C ILE A 164 -4.74 18.58 -32.26
N GLU A 165 -5.52 18.36 -33.32
CA GLU A 165 -6.68 17.47 -33.28
C GLU A 165 -6.27 16.03 -32.93
N ARG A 166 -5.17 15.54 -33.51
CA ARG A 166 -4.58 14.24 -33.17
C ARG A 166 -4.21 14.17 -31.68
N LEU A 167 -3.50 15.16 -31.15
CA LEU A 167 -3.11 15.21 -29.73
C LEU A 167 -4.33 15.31 -28.79
N GLU A 168 -5.37 16.06 -29.15
CA GLU A 168 -6.61 16.12 -28.39
C GLU A 168 -7.37 14.78 -28.41
N GLN A 169 -7.34 14.08 -29.54
CA GLN A 169 -7.92 12.74 -29.63
C GLN A 169 -7.14 11.73 -28.76
N GLU A 170 -5.81 11.73 -28.83
CA GLU A 170 -4.94 10.91 -27.98
C GLU A 170 -5.16 11.22 -26.49
N ARG A 171 -5.22 12.50 -26.12
CA ARG A 171 -5.54 12.95 -24.76
C ARG A 171 -6.85 12.37 -24.25
N ARG A 172 -7.94 12.48 -25.03
CA ARG A 172 -9.26 11.94 -24.65
C ARG A 172 -9.23 10.42 -24.49
N GLN A 173 -8.55 9.72 -25.40
CA GLN A 173 -8.40 8.27 -25.33
C GLN A 173 -7.58 7.84 -24.11
N ALA A 174 -6.44 8.50 -23.86
CA ALA A 174 -5.57 8.23 -22.73
C ALA A 174 -6.29 8.46 -21.40
N LEU A 175 -6.98 9.58 -21.22
CA LEU A 175 -7.76 9.86 -20.01
C LEU A 175 -8.88 8.84 -19.78
N SER A 176 -9.57 8.42 -20.86
CA SER A 176 -10.62 7.39 -20.78
C SER A 176 -10.05 6.01 -20.43
N HIS A 177 -8.87 5.68 -20.97
CA HIS A 177 -8.17 4.44 -20.67
C HIS A 177 -7.71 4.42 -19.22
N ASP A 178 -7.05 5.48 -18.76
CA ASP A 178 -6.50 5.54 -17.41
C ASP A 178 -7.58 5.59 -16.34
N ARG A 179 -8.71 6.26 -16.58
CA ARG A 179 -9.86 6.20 -15.67
C ARG A 179 -10.37 4.76 -15.49
N ARG A 180 -10.50 4.00 -16.59
CA ARG A 180 -10.90 2.59 -16.53
C ARG A 180 -9.86 1.74 -15.81
N ARG A 181 -8.58 1.91 -16.15
CA ARG A 181 -7.45 1.22 -15.51
C ARG A 181 -7.43 1.44 -14.00
N LEU A 182 -7.63 2.68 -13.55
CA LEU A 182 -7.68 3.05 -12.12
C LEU A 182 -8.90 2.42 -11.43
N ALA A 183 -10.08 2.47 -12.05
CA ALA A 183 -11.28 1.82 -11.51
C ALA A 183 -11.10 0.31 -11.34
N ASP A 184 -10.55 -0.36 -12.36
CA ASP A 184 -10.26 -1.81 -12.32
C ASP A 184 -9.21 -2.13 -11.24
N GLN A 185 -8.17 -1.29 -11.11
CA GLN A 185 -7.15 -1.41 -10.07
C GLN A 185 -7.77 -1.29 -8.67
N ARG A 186 -8.67 -0.32 -8.45
CA ARG A 186 -9.37 -0.14 -7.17
C ARG A 186 -10.19 -1.37 -6.83
N GLN A 187 -11.02 -1.83 -7.77
CA GLN A 187 -11.92 -2.96 -7.54
C GLN A 187 -11.15 -4.24 -7.25
N MET A 188 -10.08 -4.50 -8.01
CA MET A 188 -9.19 -5.63 -7.76
C MET A 188 -8.52 -5.52 -6.38
N GLY A 189 -8.05 -4.32 -6.01
CA GLY A 189 -7.47 -4.06 -4.70
C GLY A 189 -8.43 -4.35 -3.55
N ILE A 190 -9.67 -3.85 -3.64
CA ILE A 190 -10.73 -4.09 -2.63
C ILE A 190 -11.02 -5.59 -2.48
N GLU A 191 -11.21 -6.31 -3.58
CA GLU A 191 -11.57 -7.73 -3.50
C GLU A 191 -10.42 -8.57 -2.91
N GLN A 192 -9.19 -8.26 -3.29
CA GLN A 192 -8.02 -8.93 -2.74
C GLN A 192 -7.85 -8.67 -1.24
N ASP A 193 -8.10 -7.43 -0.78
CA ASP A 193 -8.00 -7.08 0.63
C ASP A 193 -9.14 -7.75 1.43
N ARG A 194 -10.34 -7.86 0.84
CA ARG A 194 -11.49 -8.58 1.43
C ARG A 194 -11.18 -10.05 1.66
N GLN A 195 -10.61 -10.73 0.67
CA GLN A 195 -10.22 -12.14 0.78
C GLN A 195 -9.14 -12.34 1.84
N LEU A 196 -8.14 -11.46 1.88
CA LEU A 196 -7.10 -11.48 2.90
C LEU A 196 -7.70 -11.28 4.29
N ALA A 197 -8.61 -10.31 4.45
CA ALA A 197 -9.27 -10.04 5.72
C ALA A 197 -10.05 -11.26 6.25
N ALA A 198 -10.82 -11.92 5.39
CA ALA A 198 -11.59 -13.11 5.76
C ALA A 198 -10.67 -14.23 6.25
N TRP A 199 -9.55 -14.46 5.57
CA TRP A 199 -8.56 -15.43 6.01
C TRP A 199 -7.88 -15.05 7.33
N LEU A 200 -7.46 -13.79 7.50
CA LEU A 200 -6.84 -13.31 8.73
C LEU A 200 -7.80 -13.41 9.94
N ARG A 201 -9.11 -13.40 9.72
CA ARG A 201 -10.13 -13.65 10.75
C ARG A 201 -10.44 -15.13 10.99
N GLY A 202 -9.91 -16.03 10.15
CA GLY A 202 -10.20 -17.47 10.20
C GLY A 202 -11.54 -17.85 9.55
N GLU A 203 -12.15 -16.96 8.78
CA GLU A 203 -13.39 -17.24 8.03
C GLU A 203 -13.12 -18.08 6.77
N LEU A 204 -11.90 -17.98 6.23
CA LEU A 204 -11.43 -18.83 5.14
C LEU A 204 -10.42 -19.87 5.66
N PRO A 205 -10.48 -21.12 5.19
CA PRO A 205 -9.60 -22.19 5.67
C PRO A 205 -8.17 -22.10 5.12
N GLU A 206 -7.99 -21.49 3.95
CA GLU A 206 -6.71 -21.42 3.25
C GLU A 206 -6.34 -19.97 2.88
N PRO A 207 -5.04 -19.64 2.83
CA PRO A 207 -4.58 -18.32 2.40
C PRO A 207 -5.01 -18.05 0.95
N PRO A 208 -5.50 -16.85 0.64
CA PRO A 208 -5.93 -16.52 -0.72
C PRO A 208 -4.73 -16.46 -1.67
N LEU A 209 -4.92 -16.93 -2.90
CA LEU A 209 -3.96 -16.74 -4.00
C LEU A 209 -4.07 -15.30 -4.50
N LEU A 210 -3.42 -14.39 -3.78
CA LEU A 210 -3.40 -12.99 -4.13
C LEU A 210 -2.42 -12.77 -5.29
N ARG A 211 -2.89 -12.15 -6.38
CA ARG A 211 -1.97 -11.63 -7.37
C ARG A 211 -1.15 -10.53 -6.71
N LEU A 212 0.18 -10.65 -6.77
CA LEU A 212 1.05 -9.52 -6.50
C LEU A 212 0.57 -8.38 -7.40
N ALA A 213 0.15 -7.27 -6.81
CA ALA A 213 -0.09 -6.03 -7.53
C ALA A 213 1.28 -5.52 -8.00
N GLY A 214 1.81 -6.16 -9.04
CA GLY A 214 2.99 -5.72 -9.75
C GLY A 214 2.59 -4.53 -10.61
N SER A 215 3.21 -3.40 -10.31
CA SER A 215 3.41 -2.25 -11.20
C SER A 215 3.26 -2.61 -12.68
N ALA A 216 2.20 -2.06 -13.30
CA ALA A 216 2.28 -1.71 -14.71
C ALA A 216 3.34 -0.62 -14.89
#